data_AF-A0A8D1D7M1-F1
#
_entry.id   AF-A0A8D1D7M1-F1
#
_cell.length_a   1.000
_cell.length_b   1.000
_cell.length_c   1.000
_cell.angle_alpha   90.00
_cell.angle_beta   90.00
_cell.angle_gamma   90.00
#
_symmetry.space_group_name_H-M   'P 1'
#
loop_
_entity.id
_entity.type
_entity.pdbx_description
1 polymer ?
#
loop_
_entity_poly.entity_id
_entity_poly.type
_entity_poly.pdbx_seq_one_letter_code
_entity_poly.pdbx_strand_id
1 'polypeptide(L)'
;MTLNTFHFAGRGEMNVTLGIPRLREILMVASANIKTPMMSVPVFNTRRALKKVKSLKKQLTRVCLGEVLEKIDVQESFSMGEKQAKFRVYQLRFQFLPYACYQQEKCLRPEDILHFMETRFFKILMESIKKKNNKASTFRNVNTRRATQRDLDDSGESERTRGDREGDDEEEGHIVDAEAEEGDADASDAKRKEKQEEEVDYESEEDEEKEEDEEKEDEDIQEEGSIRGEGFHQEQEEEEGLGPEEDSLPAAPLTQPRKPTRSREPQGAEAVERRVRAVRECHPLIEDYQYDTEASLWCQVTVKLPLMKVNFDMSSLVVSLAQGTVVYATKGITRCLLNETTNSKNEKELVLNTEGINLPELFKYAEVLDLRRLYSNDIHAMANTYGIEAALRVIEKEIKDVFAVYGIAVDPRHLSLVADYMCFEGVYKPLNRFGIRSNSSPLQQMTFETSFQFLKQATMMGSHDELRSPSACLVVGKVVRGGTGLFELKQPLR
;
A
#
# COMPACT_ATOMS: atom_id res chain seq x y z
N MET A 1 -24.27 -5.36 -5.80
CA MET A 1 -22.92 -4.76 -5.60
C MET A 1 -21.79 -5.69 -6.06
N THR A 2 -22.10 -6.86 -6.64
CA THR A 2 -21.17 -7.88 -7.16
C THR A 2 -20.69 -7.60 -8.58
N LEU A 3 -21.23 -6.59 -9.26
CA LEU A 3 -20.75 -6.17 -10.58
C LEU A 3 -19.53 -5.26 -10.42
N ASN A 4 -18.42 -5.66 -11.04
CA ASN A 4 -17.09 -5.07 -10.84
C ASN A 4 -16.98 -3.58 -11.19
N THR A 5 -17.84 -3.02 -12.05
CA THR A 5 -17.72 -1.61 -12.43
C THR A 5 -19.02 -1.05 -13.01
N PHE A 6 -19.56 0.00 -12.37
CA PHE A 6 -20.18 1.06 -13.14
C PHE A 6 -19.07 2.03 -13.53
N HIS A 7 -18.76 2.12 -14.82
CA HIS A 7 -17.99 3.23 -15.35
C HIS A 7 -18.81 4.52 -15.14
N PHE A 8 -18.60 5.21 -14.02
CA PHE A 8 -19.02 6.61 -13.90
C PHE A 8 -18.14 7.44 -14.84
N ALA A 9 -18.53 7.47 -16.11
CA ALA A 9 -18.04 8.43 -17.09
C ALA A 9 -18.43 9.84 -16.59
N GLY A 10 -17.55 10.49 -15.82
CA GLY A 10 -17.74 11.88 -15.40
C GLY A 10 -17.24 12.28 -14.01
N ARG A 11 -16.79 11.35 -13.15
CA ARG A 11 -16.09 11.68 -11.88
C ARG A 11 -14.68 11.09 -11.85
N GLY A 12 -13.90 11.35 -12.89
CA GLY A 12 -12.57 10.78 -13.11
C GLY A 12 -11.42 11.47 -12.36
N GLU A 13 -11.64 12.00 -11.15
CA GLU A 13 -10.59 12.74 -10.45
C GLU A 13 -9.81 11.86 -9.47
N MET A 14 -10.42 10.85 -8.84
CA MET A 14 -9.72 9.88 -7.98
C MET A 14 -10.36 8.49 -8.11
N ASN A 15 -9.55 7.48 -8.43
CA ASN A 15 -9.97 6.08 -8.42
C ASN A 15 -9.98 5.59 -6.96
N VAL A 16 -11.13 5.67 -6.31
CA VAL A 16 -11.33 5.11 -4.98
C VAL A 16 -11.76 3.65 -5.13
N THR A 17 -11.36 2.77 -4.23
CA THR A 17 -11.92 1.42 -4.10
C THR A 17 -13.41 1.52 -3.81
N LEU A 18 -14.25 0.88 -4.64
CA LEU A 18 -15.71 0.92 -4.54
C LEU A 18 -16.29 -0.49 -4.35
N GLY A 19 -17.52 -0.56 -3.86
CA GLY A 19 -18.29 -1.80 -3.77
C GLY A 19 -17.85 -2.72 -2.64
N ILE A 20 -18.02 -4.02 -2.87
CA ILE A 20 -17.71 -5.08 -1.90
C ILE A 20 -16.25 -5.05 -1.45
N PRO A 21 -15.23 -4.85 -2.31
CA PRO A 21 -13.84 -4.77 -1.87
C PRO A 21 -13.59 -3.68 -0.82
N ARG A 22 -14.25 -2.52 -0.94
CA ARG A 22 -14.14 -1.45 0.07
C ARG A 22 -14.89 -1.81 1.35
N LEU A 23 -16.04 -2.47 1.26
CA LEU A 23 -16.74 -2.98 2.45
C LEU A 23 -15.91 -4.03 3.18
N ARG A 24 -15.26 -4.97 2.49
CA ARG A 24 -14.37 -5.98 3.08
C ARG A 24 -13.18 -5.33 3.79
N GLU A 25 -12.56 -4.34 3.14
CA GLU A 25 -11.43 -3.57 3.72
C GLU A 25 -11.81 -2.84 5.02
N ILE A 26 -13.03 -2.29 5.09
CA ILE A 26 -13.56 -1.65 6.30
C ILE A 26 -13.97 -2.73 7.32
N LEU A 27 -14.94 -3.57 7.00
CA LEU A 27 -15.62 -4.43 7.98
C LEU A 27 -14.81 -5.67 8.37
N MET A 28 -14.23 -6.38 7.41
CA MET A 28 -13.67 -7.72 7.64
C MET A 28 -12.18 -7.69 7.96
N VAL A 29 -11.41 -6.86 7.25
CA VAL A 29 -9.96 -6.77 7.45
C VAL A 29 -9.60 -5.66 8.44
N ALA A 30 -10.39 -4.56 8.46
CA ALA A 30 -10.04 -3.33 9.17
C ALA A 30 -8.59 -2.89 8.86
N SER A 31 -8.24 -2.86 7.57
CA SER A 31 -6.84 -2.68 7.13
C SER A 31 -6.25 -1.34 7.57
N ALA A 32 -5.04 -1.38 8.14
CA ALA A 32 -4.21 -0.19 8.37
C ALA A 32 -3.61 0.37 7.06
N ASN A 33 -3.39 -0.50 6.08
CA ASN A 33 -2.82 -0.15 4.79
C ASN A 33 -3.89 -0.26 3.70
N ILE A 34 -4.69 0.80 3.56
CA ILE A 34 -5.76 0.82 2.57
C ILE A 34 -5.20 0.96 1.14
N LYS A 35 -5.86 0.35 0.15
CA LYS A 35 -5.38 0.34 -1.26
C LYS A 35 -5.36 1.74 -1.88
N THR A 36 -6.37 2.57 -1.56
CA THR A 36 -6.52 3.92 -2.13
C THR A 36 -6.69 4.98 -1.03
N PRO A 37 -5.61 5.31 -0.30
CA PRO A 37 -5.69 6.30 0.76
C PRO A 37 -5.92 7.70 0.19
N MET A 38 -6.81 8.46 0.82
CA MET A 38 -7.12 9.83 0.43
C MET A 38 -7.45 10.72 1.62
N MET A 39 -7.11 12.00 1.47
CA MET A 39 -7.59 13.06 2.36
C MET A 39 -8.28 14.17 1.57
N SER A 40 -9.28 14.79 2.18
CA SER A 40 -10.02 15.91 1.64
C SER A 40 -10.07 17.03 2.65
N VAL A 41 -9.60 18.23 2.28
CA VAL A 41 -9.55 19.38 3.18
C VAL A 41 -10.08 20.63 2.51
N PRO A 42 -11.14 21.26 3.05
CA PRO A 42 -11.61 22.54 2.55
C PRO A 42 -10.57 23.65 2.70
N VAL A 43 -10.53 24.55 1.73
CA VAL A 43 -9.65 25.72 1.72
C VAL A 43 -10.42 26.92 2.24
N PHE A 44 -9.81 27.74 3.09
CA PHE A 44 -10.45 28.98 3.54
C PHE A 44 -10.80 29.89 2.36
N ASN A 45 -12.00 30.48 2.38
CA ASN A 45 -12.48 31.40 1.36
C ASN A 45 -11.87 32.81 1.50
N THR A 46 -10.54 32.88 1.53
CA THR A 46 -9.78 34.12 1.62
C THR A 46 -8.90 34.27 0.38
N ARG A 47 -8.82 35.46 -0.22
CA ARG A 47 -8.00 35.70 -1.42
C ARG A 47 -6.54 35.24 -1.27
N ARG A 48 -5.97 35.32 -0.06
CA ARG A 48 -4.62 34.85 0.27
C ARG A 48 -4.53 33.32 0.25
N ALA A 49 -5.50 32.63 0.85
CA ALA A 49 -5.58 31.18 0.87
C ALA A 49 -5.77 30.61 -0.55
N LEU A 50 -6.63 31.20 -1.37
CA LEU A 50 -6.87 30.77 -2.76
C LEU A 50 -5.63 30.90 -3.67
N LYS A 51 -4.77 31.90 -3.42
CA LYS A 51 -3.49 32.01 -4.13
C LYS A 51 -2.45 31.01 -3.59
N LYS A 52 -2.35 30.89 -2.27
CA LYS A 52 -1.41 29.98 -1.61
C LYS A 52 -1.72 28.51 -1.90
N VAL A 53 -2.99 28.10 -1.96
CA VAL A 53 -3.37 26.71 -2.20
C VAL A 53 -2.91 26.20 -3.56
N LYS A 54 -2.89 27.06 -4.59
CA LYS A 54 -2.34 26.71 -5.90
C LYS A 54 -0.84 26.43 -5.83
N SER A 55 -0.10 27.16 -4.99
CA SER A 55 1.32 26.88 -4.72
C SER A 55 1.48 25.60 -3.89
N LEU A 56 0.63 25.41 -2.89
CA LEU A 56 0.63 24.24 -2.02
C LEU A 56 0.36 22.95 -2.79
N LYS A 57 -0.61 22.96 -3.71
CA LYS A 57 -0.90 21.84 -4.62
C LYS A 57 0.38 21.37 -5.34
N LYS A 58 1.17 22.31 -5.88
CA LYS A 58 2.44 21.99 -6.57
C LYS A 58 3.48 21.41 -5.62
N GLN A 59 3.53 21.89 -4.39
CA GLN A 59 4.49 21.45 -3.36
C GLN A 59 4.15 20.06 -2.79
N LEU A 60 2.88 19.68 -2.74
CA LEU A 60 2.45 18.38 -2.24
C LEU A 60 2.46 17.30 -3.33
N THR A 61 2.31 17.68 -4.60
CA THR A 61 2.27 16.73 -5.71
C THR A 61 3.64 16.10 -5.96
N ARG A 62 3.71 14.77 -5.98
CA ARG A 62 4.90 14.02 -6.40
C ARG A 62 5.21 14.30 -7.86
N VAL A 63 6.50 14.29 -8.18
CA VAL A 63 6.98 14.43 -9.56
C VAL A 63 7.90 13.27 -9.90
N CYS A 64 7.54 12.52 -10.93
CA CYS A 64 8.38 11.46 -11.48
C CYS A 64 9.28 12.02 -12.58
N LEU A 65 10.44 11.40 -12.80
CA LEU A 65 11.37 11.86 -13.84
C LEU A 65 10.74 11.79 -15.23
N GLY A 66 9.95 10.76 -15.50
CA GLY A 66 9.24 10.59 -16.77
C GLY A 66 8.27 11.73 -17.12
N GLU A 67 7.78 12.49 -16.13
CA GLU A 67 6.87 13.62 -16.38
C GLU A 67 7.61 14.90 -16.83
N VAL A 68 8.92 14.99 -16.57
CA VAL A 68 9.76 16.16 -16.88
C VAL A 68 10.73 15.89 -18.03
N LEU A 69 10.68 14.71 -18.61
CA LEU A 69 11.57 14.24 -19.66
C LEU A 69 10.88 14.31 -21.03
N GLU A 70 11.50 14.96 -22.00
CA GLU A 70 10.99 15.06 -23.36
C GLU A 70 11.45 13.87 -24.21
N LYS A 71 12.77 13.58 -24.20
CA LYS A 71 13.33 12.45 -24.92
C LYS A 71 14.61 11.91 -24.32
N ILE A 72 14.89 10.64 -24.61
CA ILE A 72 16.13 9.96 -24.27
C ILE A 72 16.77 9.45 -25.56
N ASP A 73 17.92 9.99 -25.92
CA ASP A 73 18.72 9.49 -27.03
C ASP A 73 19.74 8.50 -26.47
N VAL A 74 19.69 7.25 -26.94
CA VAL A 74 20.61 6.17 -26.56
C VAL A 74 21.48 5.82 -27.77
N GLN A 75 22.79 6.09 -27.68
CA GLN A 75 23.75 5.69 -28.70
C GLN A 75 24.65 4.59 -28.16
N GLU A 76 24.70 3.46 -28.86
CA GLU A 76 25.59 2.34 -28.55
C GLU A 76 26.79 2.36 -29.49
N SER A 77 27.98 2.22 -28.92
CA SER A 77 29.23 2.08 -29.66
C SER A 77 30.11 1.00 -29.03
N PHE A 78 31.03 0.45 -29.81
CA PHE A 78 31.98 -0.55 -29.34
C PHE A 78 33.36 0.08 -29.21
N SER A 79 33.98 -0.05 -28.05
CA SER A 79 35.38 0.32 -27.84
C SER A 79 36.22 -0.91 -27.51
N MET A 80 37.40 -0.99 -28.11
CA MET A 80 38.38 -2.03 -27.81
C MET A 80 39.45 -1.42 -26.90
N GLY A 81 39.58 -1.93 -25.67
CA GLY A 81 40.60 -1.47 -24.75
C GLY A 81 42.00 -2.02 -25.10
N GLU A 82 43.03 -1.39 -24.54
CA GLU A 82 44.45 -1.74 -24.75
C GLU A 82 44.80 -3.22 -24.44
N LYS A 83 43.98 -3.91 -23.64
CA LYS A 83 44.16 -5.31 -23.21
C LYS A 83 43.23 -6.34 -23.89
N GLN A 84 42.79 -6.11 -25.14
CA GLN A 84 41.82 -6.97 -25.87
C GLN A 84 40.43 -7.14 -25.19
N ALA A 85 40.18 -6.47 -24.06
CA ALA A 85 38.85 -6.40 -23.46
C ALA A 85 37.94 -5.53 -24.34
N LYS A 86 36.88 -6.13 -24.88
CA LYS A 86 35.84 -5.43 -25.63
C LYS A 86 34.85 -4.80 -24.64
N PHE A 87 34.58 -3.52 -24.80
CA PHE A 87 33.60 -2.78 -24.01
C PHE A 87 32.49 -2.25 -24.92
N ARG A 88 31.26 -2.27 -24.43
CA ARG A 88 30.14 -1.52 -25.00
C ARG A 88 30.06 -0.18 -24.28
N VAL A 89 30.07 0.90 -25.06
CA VAL A 89 29.95 2.26 -24.56
C VAL A 89 28.57 2.76 -24.93
N TYR A 90 27.79 3.08 -23.90
CA TYR A 90 26.46 3.66 -24.04
C TYR A 90 26.53 5.14 -23.73
N GLN A 91 26.20 5.97 -24.70
CA GLN A 91 25.99 7.41 -24.52
C GLN A 91 24.50 7.65 -24.35
N LEU A 92 24.10 8.03 -23.14
CA LEU A 92 22.71 8.31 -22.78
C LEU A 92 22.54 9.82 -22.68
N ARG A 93 21.79 10.42 -23.59
CA ARG A 93 21.45 11.84 -23.56
C ARG A 93 19.99 12.02 -23.17
N PHE A 94 19.77 12.62 -22.02
CA PHE A 94 18.47 12.99 -21.48
C PHE A 94 18.15 14.43 -21.88
N GLN A 95 16.99 14.64 -22.46
CA GLN A 95 16.48 15.97 -22.81
C GLN A 95 15.22 16.24 -21.99
N PHE A 96 15.26 17.33 -21.24
CA PHE A 96 14.21 17.74 -20.32
C PHE A 96 13.27 18.74 -20.99
N LEU A 97 12.02 18.73 -20.55
CA LEU A 97 11.03 19.71 -21.01
C LEU A 97 11.46 21.14 -20.63
N PRO A 98 11.12 22.15 -21.43
CA PRO A 98 11.32 23.54 -21.06
C PRO A 98 10.57 23.91 -19.77
N TYR A 99 11.18 24.75 -18.93
CA TYR A 99 10.61 25.16 -17.64
C TYR A 99 9.18 25.72 -17.73
N ALA A 100 8.88 26.43 -18.82
CA ALA A 100 7.56 27.02 -19.06
C ALA A 100 6.43 25.97 -19.11
N CYS A 101 6.72 24.74 -19.52
CA CYS A 101 5.73 23.68 -19.71
C CYS A 101 5.20 23.12 -18.38
N TYR A 102 6.04 23.01 -17.35
CA TYR A 102 5.66 22.37 -16.08
C TYR A 102 5.65 23.30 -14.88
N GLN A 103 6.16 24.54 -14.97
CA GLN A 103 6.16 25.51 -13.87
C GLN A 103 4.76 25.76 -13.28
N GLN A 104 3.71 25.61 -14.08
CA GLN A 104 2.34 25.81 -13.63
C GLN A 104 1.82 24.68 -12.73
N GLU A 105 2.36 23.47 -12.84
CA GLU A 105 1.83 22.29 -12.13
C GLU A 105 2.81 21.68 -11.14
N LYS A 106 4.11 21.80 -11.39
CA LYS A 106 5.17 21.12 -10.63
C LYS A 106 6.07 22.14 -9.93
N CYS A 107 6.48 21.85 -8.69
CA CYS A 107 7.36 22.70 -7.89
C CYS A 107 8.84 22.33 -8.06
N LEU A 108 9.33 22.27 -9.30
CA LEU A 108 10.73 21.93 -9.61
C LEU A 108 11.38 23.03 -10.43
N ARG A 109 12.67 23.27 -10.21
CA ARG A 109 13.52 24.06 -11.11
C ARG A 109 14.41 23.12 -11.94
N PRO A 110 14.86 23.54 -13.14
CA PRO A 110 15.77 22.74 -13.96
C PRO A 110 17.06 22.32 -13.21
N GLU A 111 17.59 23.20 -12.36
CA GLU A 111 18.74 22.92 -11.50
C GLU A 111 18.51 21.75 -10.53
N ASP A 112 17.30 21.67 -9.96
CA ASP A 112 16.93 20.63 -8.99
C ASP A 112 16.84 19.26 -9.69
N ILE A 113 16.39 19.24 -10.97
CA ILE A 113 16.35 18.02 -11.81
C ILE A 113 17.78 17.53 -12.08
N LEU A 114 18.69 18.43 -12.49
CA LEU A 114 20.08 18.06 -12.73
C LEU A 114 20.74 17.53 -11.45
N HIS A 115 20.53 18.20 -10.31
CA HIS A 115 21.07 17.73 -9.04
C HIS A 115 20.54 16.34 -8.68
N PHE A 116 19.25 16.06 -8.91
CA PHE A 116 18.68 14.73 -8.72
C PHE A 116 19.31 13.68 -9.65
N MET A 117 19.54 14.03 -10.91
CA MET A 117 20.16 13.14 -11.88
C MET A 117 21.57 12.72 -11.43
N GLU A 118 22.38 13.70 -11.03
CA GLU A 118 23.77 13.53 -10.60
C GLU A 118 23.91 12.74 -9.29
N THR A 119 23.04 12.99 -8.33
CA THR A 119 23.18 12.44 -6.97
C THR A 119 22.50 11.09 -6.78
N ARG A 120 21.33 10.87 -7.40
CA ARG A 120 20.47 9.71 -7.14
C ARG A 120 20.21 8.88 -8.39
N PHE A 121 19.78 9.50 -9.50
CA PHE A 121 19.32 8.74 -10.66
C PHE A 121 20.42 7.84 -11.24
N PHE A 122 21.63 8.36 -11.44
CA PHE A 122 22.72 7.54 -12.01
C PHE A 122 23.11 6.38 -11.09
N LYS A 123 23.02 6.52 -9.77
CA LYS A 123 23.25 5.41 -8.83
C LYS A 123 22.19 4.32 -9.01
N ILE A 124 20.91 4.70 -9.03
CA ILE A 124 19.78 3.79 -9.24
C ILE A 124 19.89 3.08 -10.60
N LEU A 125 20.31 3.81 -11.64
CA LEU A 125 20.54 3.26 -12.97
C LEU A 125 21.65 2.20 -12.94
N MET A 126 22.78 2.49 -12.31
CA MET A 126 23.89 1.53 -12.20
C MET A 126 23.53 0.29 -11.39
N GLU A 127 22.82 0.46 -10.27
CA GLU A 127 22.31 -0.66 -9.47
C GLU A 127 21.35 -1.55 -10.28
N SER A 128 20.47 -0.92 -11.06
CA SER A 128 19.53 -1.63 -11.92
C SER A 128 20.22 -2.38 -13.05
N ILE A 129 21.27 -1.80 -13.65
CA ILE A 129 22.13 -2.47 -14.63
C ILE A 129 22.83 -3.68 -13.99
N LYS A 130 23.38 -3.53 -12.77
CA LYS A 130 24.03 -4.62 -12.03
C LYS A 130 23.04 -5.74 -11.68
N LYS A 131 21.83 -5.40 -11.23
CA LYS A 131 20.77 -6.38 -10.93
C LYS A 131 20.34 -7.15 -12.18
N LYS A 132 20.15 -6.45 -13.30
CA LYS A 132 19.76 -7.08 -14.59
C LYS A 132 20.90 -7.94 -15.15
N ASN A 133 22.15 -7.53 -14.99
CA ASN A 133 23.34 -8.32 -15.30
C ASN A 133 23.39 -9.62 -14.49
N ASN A 134 23.21 -9.54 -13.16
CA ASN A 134 23.19 -10.72 -12.29
C ASN A 134 22.07 -11.69 -12.70
N LYS A 135 20.83 -11.19 -12.94
CA LYS A 135 19.73 -12.04 -13.42
C LYS A 135 20.03 -12.73 -14.76
N ALA A 136 20.63 -12.00 -15.71
CA ALA A 136 21.03 -12.56 -16.99
C ALA A 136 22.14 -13.63 -16.86
N SER A 137 23.00 -13.51 -15.84
CA SER A 137 23.98 -14.54 -15.51
C SER A 137 23.33 -15.80 -14.90
N THR A 138 22.29 -15.63 -14.07
CA THR A 138 21.56 -16.75 -13.44
C THR A 138 20.70 -17.53 -14.43
N PHE A 139 20.04 -16.85 -15.38
CA PHE A 139 19.19 -17.51 -16.40
C PHE A 139 19.99 -18.46 -17.31
N ARG A 140 21.33 -18.31 -17.34
CA ARG A 140 22.23 -19.20 -18.07
C ARG A 140 22.35 -20.60 -17.44
N ASN A 141 21.93 -20.77 -16.18
CA ASN A 141 21.94 -22.05 -15.47
C ASN A 141 20.60 -22.79 -15.53
N VAL A 142 19.68 -22.43 -16.43
CA VAL A 142 18.58 -23.34 -16.77
C VAL A 142 19.18 -24.54 -17.49
N ASN A 143 19.53 -25.55 -16.70
CA ASN A 143 19.82 -26.88 -17.18
C ASN A 143 18.72 -27.27 -18.16
N THR A 144 19.10 -27.66 -19.36
CA THR A 144 18.25 -28.42 -20.28
C THR A 144 17.92 -29.76 -19.61
N ARG A 145 17.01 -29.76 -18.64
CA ARG A 145 16.40 -30.99 -18.17
C ARG A 145 15.55 -31.48 -19.34
N ARG A 146 15.74 -32.75 -19.74
CA ARG A 146 14.86 -33.38 -20.74
C ARG A 146 13.42 -33.20 -20.26
N ALA A 147 12.57 -32.69 -21.14
CA ALA A 147 11.13 -32.54 -20.90
C ALA A 147 10.60 -33.83 -20.27
N THR A 148 10.00 -33.69 -19.10
CA THR A 148 9.31 -34.80 -18.45
C THR A 148 7.87 -34.81 -18.94
N GLN A 149 7.19 -35.95 -18.82
CA GLN A 149 5.83 -36.14 -19.35
C GLN A 149 4.81 -35.10 -18.82
N ARG A 150 5.10 -34.48 -17.67
CA ARG A 150 4.32 -33.36 -17.10
C ARG A 150 4.36 -32.06 -17.91
N ASP A 151 5.37 -31.85 -18.75
CA ASP A 151 5.52 -30.62 -19.54
C ASP A 151 4.71 -30.68 -20.87
N LEU A 152 4.15 -31.84 -21.21
CA LEU A 152 3.33 -32.06 -22.42
C LEU A 152 1.81 -32.00 -22.14
N ASP A 153 1.41 -31.99 -20.86
CA ASP A 153 0.00 -32.00 -20.46
C ASP A 153 -0.55 -30.57 -20.23
N ASP A 154 0.29 -29.54 -20.31
CA ASP A 154 -0.10 -28.12 -20.08
C ASP A 154 -0.38 -27.35 -21.39
N SER A 155 -1.02 -28.00 -22.36
CA SER A 155 -1.61 -27.33 -23.51
C SER A 155 -3.01 -27.85 -23.77
N GLY A 156 -3.91 -27.52 -22.85
CA GLY A 156 -5.34 -27.79 -22.96
C GLY A 156 -6.04 -27.41 -21.67
N GLU A 157 -6.89 -26.40 -21.73
CA GLU A 157 -7.76 -25.96 -20.63
C GLU A 157 -8.44 -27.14 -19.94
N SER A 158 -8.25 -27.25 -18.63
CA SER A 158 -9.27 -27.77 -17.71
C SER A 158 -8.91 -27.42 -16.27
N GLU A 159 -9.75 -26.56 -15.70
CA GLU A 159 -10.10 -26.64 -14.28
C GLU A 159 -10.32 -28.10 -13.88
N ARG A 160 -9.66 -28.53 -12.80
CA ARG A 160 -10.25 -29.33 -11.72
C ARG A 160 -9.19 -29.71 -10.67
N THR A 161 -9.42 -29.17 -9.48
CA THR A 161 -9.53 -29.92 -8.22
C THR A 161 -8.39 -30.88 -7.89
N ARG A 162 -7.43 -30.40 -7.10
CA ARG A 162 -6.57 -31.28 -6.28
C ARG A 162 -7.29 -31.57 -4.96
N GLY A 163 -8.14 -32.60 -4.98
CA GLY A 163 -8.53 -33.32 -3.78
C GLY A 163 -7.53 -34.44 -3.50
N ASP A 164 -7.10 -34.52 -2.24
CA ASP A 164 -6.26 -35.58 -1.70
C ASP A 164 -6.79 -36.99 -2.02
N ARG A 165 -5.86 -37.89 -2.34
CA ARG A 165 -6.08 -39.34 -2.33
C ARG A 165 -5.18 -39.97 -1.27
N GLU A 166 -5.74 -40.22 -0.10
CA GLU A 166 -5.41 -41.43 0.67
C GLU A 166 -6.46 -42.50 0.32
N GLY A 167 -5.97 -43.71 0.08
CA GLY A 167 -6.75 -44.79 -0.51
C GLY A 167 -7.62 -45.54 0.47
N ASP A 168 -8.66 -46.16 -0.07
CA ASP A 168 -8.97 -47.55 0.26
C ASP A 168 -9.54 -48.22 -0.99
N ASP A 169 -9.08 -49.44 -1.23
CA ASP A 169 -9.48 -50.33 -2.32
C ASP A 169 -10.93 -50.76 -2.12
N GLU A 170 -11.75 -50.73 -3.18
CA GLU A 170 -12.79 -51.74 -3.38
C GLU A 170 -13.24 -51.80 -4.86
N GLU A 171 -13.53 -53.03 -5.26
CA GLU A 171 -13.54 -53.59 -6.60
C GLU A 171 -14.73 -53.21 -7.50
N GLU A 172 -14.46 -53.31 -8.81
CA GLU A 172 -15.33 -53.72 -9.92
C GLU A 172 -16.71 -53.06 -10.16
N GLY A 173 -16.84 -52.51 -11.37
CA GLY A 173 -18.15 -52.14 -11.95
C GLY A 173 -18.06 -51.52 -13.34
N HIS A 174 -17.48 -52.24 -14.30
CA HIS A 174 -17.61 -51.90 -15.72
C HIS A 174 -19.06 -52.15 -16.17
N ILE A 175 -19.79 -51.18 -16.74
CA ILE A 175 -20.88 -51.36 -17.74
C ILE A 175 -21.40 -49.98 -18.23
N VAL A 176 -21.06 -49.71 -19.49
CA VAL A 176 -21.78 -49.09 -20.63
C VAL A 176 -22.83 -47.98 -20.45
N ASP A 177 -22.63 -46.96 -21.29
CA ASP A 177 -23.64 -46.02 -21.82
C ASP A 177 -24.97 -46.70 -22.19
N ALA A 178 -26.06 -46.16 -21.67
CA ALA A 178 -27.39 -46.29 -22.25
C ALA A 178 -28.19 -45.01 -22.01
N GLU A 179 -28.63 -44.38 -23.11
CA GLU A 179 -29.54 -43.25 -23.11
C GLU A 179 -30.98 -43.65 -22.71
N ALA A 180 -31.65 -42.67 -22.11
CA ALA A 180 -33.10 -42.41 -22.01
C ALA A 180 -33.96 -43.20 -20.99
N GLU A 181 -34.52 -42.49 -19.99
CA GLU A 181 -35.97 -42.43 -19.78
C GLU A 181 -36.39 -41.26 -18.85
N GLU A 182 -37.44 -40.54 -19.24
CA GLU A 182 -38.13 -39.52 -18.44
C GLU A 182 -38.78 -40.14 -17.19
N GLY A 183 -38.49 -39.57 -16.01
CA GLY A 183 -39.10 -39.95 -14.75
C GLY A 183 -39.15 -38.79 -13.76
N ASP A 184 -40.34 -38.23 -13.60
CA ASP A 184 -40.75 -37.11 -12.74
C ASP A 184 -40.57 -37.41 -11.23
N ALA A 185 -39.34 -37.33 -10.72
CA ALA A 185 -39.03 -37.52 -9.29
C ALA A 185 -37.87 -36.66 -8.74
N ASP A 186 -37.40 -35.63 -9.45
CA ASP A 186 -36.15 -34.91 -9.14
C ASP A 186 -36.32 -33.43 -8.72
N ALA A 187 -37.42 -33.09 -8.02
CA ALA A 187 -37.61 -31.72 -7.51
C ALA A 187 -37.02 -31.50 -6.10
N SER A 188 -36.69 -32.58 -5.38
CA SER A 188 -36.23 -32.53 -3.99
C SER A 188 -34.72 -32.75 -3.82
N ASP A 189 -34.09 -33.59 -4.64
CA ASP A 189 -32.64 -33.82 -4.56
C ASP A 189 -31.86 -32.72 -5.27
N ALA A 190 -32.33 -32.23 -6.43
CA ALA A 190 -31.75 -31.06 -7.09
C ALA A 190 -31.68 -29.81 -6.18
N LYS A 191 -32.73 -29.52 -5.40
CA LYS A 191 -32.75 -28.41 -4.43
C LYS A 191 -31.86 -28.61 -3.21
N ARG A 192 -31.64 -29.87 -2.82
CA ARG A 192 -30.77 -30.19 -1.68
C ARG A 192 -29.30 -30.11 -2.10
N LYS A 193 -29.02 -30.50 -3.34
CA LYS A 193 -27.71 -30.37 -3.98
C LYS A 193 -27.36 -28.91 -4.29
N GLU A 194 -28.31 -28.12 -4.79
CA GLU A 194 -28.14 -26.67 -5.00
C GLU A 194 -27.86 -25.93 -3.68
N LYS A 195 -28.52 -26.31 -2.57
CA LYS A 195 -28.19 -25.78 -1.23
C LYS A 195 -26.82 -26.19 -0.74
N GLN A 196 -26.39 -27.41 -1.03
CA GLN A 196 -25.10 -27.92 -0.62
C GLN A 196 -23.96 -27.35 -1.49
N GLU A 197 -24.23 -27.07 -2.76
CA GLU A 197 -23.34 -26.36 -3.67
C GLU A 197 -23.26 -24.86 -3.31
N GLU A 198 -24.36 -24.22 -2.91
CA GLU A 198 -24.34 -22.87 -2.32
C GLU A 198 -23.54 -22.84 -1.01
N GLU A 199 -23.67 -23.83 -0.11
CA GLU A 199 -22.88 -23.92 1.13
C GLU A 199 -21.37 -24.08 0.85
N VAL A 200 -21.00 -24.85 -0.18
CA VAL A 200 -19.59 -25.06 -0.60
C VAL A 200 -19.01 -23.80 -1.25
N ASP A 201 -19.81 -22.98 -1.94
CA ASP A 201 -19.36 -21.72 -2.55
C ASP A 201 -19.07 -20.62 -1.51
N TYR A 202 -19.71 -20.67 -0.34
CA TYR A 202 -19.32 -19.82 0.80
C TYR A 202 -18.02 -20.28 1.46
N GLU A 203 -17.77 -21.60 1.56
CA GLU A 203 -16.52 -22.14 2.11
C GLU A 203 -15.30 -21.87 1.21
N SER A 204 -15.47 -21.87 -0.11
CA SER A 204 -14.38 -21.59 -1.07
C SER A 204 -13.99 -20.10 -1.09
N GLU A 205 -14.95 -19.17 -0.98
CA GLU A 205 -14.67 -17.75 -0.80
C GLU A 205 -14.00 -17.47 0.57
N GLU A 206 -14.34 -18.22 1.63
CA GLU A 206 -13.67 -18.16 2.93
C GLU A 206 -12.24 -18.71 2.89
N ASP A 207 -11.94 -19.70 2.04
CA ASP A 207 -10.58 -20.25 1.91
C ASP A 207 -9.63 -19.28 1.18
N GLU A 208 -10.09 -18.53 0.17
CA GLU A 208 -9.32 -17.42 -0.41
C GLU A 208 -9.12 -16.27 0.61
N GLU A 209 -10.11 -16.04 1.49
CA GLU A 209 -10.00 -15.08 2.60
C GLU A 209 -8.98 -15.55 3.68
N LYS A 210 -8.86 -16.85 3.93
CA LYS A 210 -7.85 -17.42 4.84
C LYS A 210 -6.44 -17.25 4.29
N GLU A 211 -6.21 -17.47 2.99
CA GLU A 211 -4.87 -17.26 2.40
C GLU A 211 -4.44 -15.78 2.50
N GLU A 212 -5.33 -14.81 2.25
CA GLU A 212 -5.01 -13.38 2.41
C GLU A 212 -4.79 -12.95 3.87
N ASP A 213 -5.44 -13.61 4.84
CA ASP A 213 -5.27 -13.32 6.27
C ASP A 213 -4.06 -14.05 6.89
N GLU A 214 -3.68 -15.23 6.38
CA GLU A 214 -2.45 -15.95 6.74
C GLU A 214 -1.20 -15.26 6.16
N GLU A 215 -1.25 -14.74 4.93
CA GLU A 215 -0.16 -13.93 4.37
C GLU A 215 0.10 -12.66 5.20
N LYS A 216 -0.94 -12.04 5.77
CA LYS A 216 -0.80 -10.90 6.69
C LYS A 216 -0.30 -11.30 8.07
N GLU A 217 -0.63 -12.50 8.57
CA GLU A 217 -0.04 -13.04 9.81
C GLU A 217 1.49 -13.14 9.69
N ASP A 218 2.00 -13.60 8.54
CA ASP A 218 3.45 -13.68 8.30
C ASP A 218 4.14 -12.31 8.20
N GLU A 219 3.44 -11.28 7.68
CA GLU A 219 3.97 -9.90 7.61
C GLU A 219 4.01 -9.22 9.00
N ASP A 220 2.94 -9.34 9.81
CA ASP A 220 2.87 -8.70 11.13
C ASP A 220 3.83 -9.37 12.16
N ILE A 221 4.03 -10.69 12.08
CA ILE A 221 4.99 -11.41 12.94
C ILE A 221 6.43 -11.03 12.59
N GLN A 222 6.72 -10.72 11.32
CA GLN A 222 8.05 -10.25 10.89
C GLN A 222 8.37 -8.82 11.37
N GLU A 223 7.38 -7.93 11.44
CA GLU A 223 7.56 -6.57 11.98
C GLU A 223 7.82 -6.58 13.49
N GLU A 224 7.12 -7.42 14.27
CA GLU A 224 7.38 -7.54 15.72
C GLU A 224 8.72 -8.25 16.03
N GLY A 225 9.17 -9.19 15.18
CA GLY A 225 10.43 -9.90 15.33
C GLY A 225 11.70 -9.05 15.12
N SER A 226 11.63 -8.00 14.31
CA SER A 226 12.78 -7.12 14.03
C SER A 226 13.13 -6.14 15.15
N ILE A 227 12.31 -6.00 16.19
CA ILE A 227 12.55 -5.07 17.31
C ILE A 227 13.38 -5.72 18.44
N ARG A 228 13.71 -7.02 18.35
CA ARG A 228 14.53 -7.74 19.35
C ARG A 228 15.64 -8.56 18.71
N GLY A 229 16.64 -7.89 18.18
CA GLY A 229 17.90 -8.50 17.74
C GLY A 229 19.08 -7.59 18.04
N GLU A 230 19.62 -7.71 19.26
CA GLU A 230 20.84 -7.02 19.69
C GLU A 230 22.05 -7.45 18.84
N GLY A 231 22.66 -6.48 18.14
CA GLY A 231 24.00 -6.61 17.58
C GLY A 231 25.04 -6.25 18.64
N PHE A 232 25.75 -7.26 19.13
CA PHE A 232 27.01 -7.14 19.88
C PHE A 232 27.97 -6.15 19.20
N HIS A 233 28.43 -5.12 19.92
CA HIS A 233 29.68 -4.44 19.61
C HIS A 233 30.57 -4.35 20.85
N GLN A 234 31.78 -4.85 20.62
CA GLN A 234 32.93 -4.99 21.51
C GLN A 234 33.48 -3.60 21.87
N GLU A 235 33.48 -3.23 23.14
CA GLU A 235 34.20 -2.06 23.65
C GLU A 235 35.67 -2.43 23.88
N GLN A 236 36.58 -1.67 23.26
CA GLN A 236 37.98 -1.58 23.66
C GLN A 236 38.23 -0.18 24.23
N GLU A 237 38.88 -0.19 25.39
CA GLU A 237 39.30 0.92 26.23
C GLU A 237 40.26 1.87 25.49
N GLU A 238 40.07 3.19 25.66
CA GLU A 238 41.18 4.15 25.66
C GLU A 238 40.98 5.20 26.76
N GLU A 239 42.09 5.49 27.42
CA GLU A 239 42.26 6.12 28.72
C GLU A 239 41.84 7.60 28.82
N GLU A 240 41.37 7.95 30.02
CA GLU A 240 41.18 9.30 30.53
C GLU A 240 42.52 10.01 30.80
N GLY A 241 42.64 11.25 30.31
CA GLY A 241 43.63 12.23 30.75
C GLY A 241 42.96 13.50 31.27
N LEU A 242 42.83 13.60 32.59
CA LEU A 242 42.34 14.77 33.33
C LEU A 242 43.29 15.97 33.21
N GLY A 243 42.75 17.15 32.89
CA GLY A 243 43.39 18.45 33.11
C GLY A 243 42.49 19.33 34.00
N PRO A 244 43.04 20.04 35.01
CA PRO A 244 42.21 20.84 35.92
C PRO A 244 42.23 22.35 35.63
N GLU A 245 41.03 22.95 35.83
CA GLU A 245 40.65 24.29 36.34
C GLU A 245 41.16 25.59 35.66
N GLU A 246 40.26 26.48 35.22
CA GLU A 246 39.67 27.58 36.04
C GLU A 246 38.75 28.55 35.22
N ASP A 247 37.65 28.91 35.88
CA ASP A 247 36.88 30.18 35.88
C ASP A 247 36.19 30.80 34.65
N SER A 248 34.84 30.84 34.73
CA SER A 248 33.99 32.03 35.02
C SER A 248 32.64 32.10 34.26
N LEU A 249 31.54 32.15 35.03
CA LEU A 249 30.11 32.34 34.65
C LEU A 249 29.80 33.84 34.34
N PRO A 250 28.65 34.28 33.73
CA PRO A 250 27.28 33.72 33.86
C PRO A 250 26.28 33.79 32.65
N ALA A 251 25.26 32.93 32.76
CA ALA A 251 23.83 32.93 32.33
C ALA A 251 23.24 33.78 31.14
N ALA A 252 22.66 33.03 30.18
CA ALA A 252 21.37 33.18 29.43
C ALA A 252 21.15 34.36 28.43
N PRO A 253 20.31 34.26 27.36
CA PRO A 253 19.22 33.28 27.11
C PRO A 253 19.18 32.60 25.71
N LEU A 254 18.30 31.59 25.62
CA LEU A 254 17.90 30.81 24.45
C LEU A 254 17.61 31.68 23.21
N THR A 255 18.38 31.46 22.13
CA THR A 255 18.10 31.97 20.78
C THR A 255 17.73 30.84 19.82
N GLN A 256 16.66 31.12 19.08
CA GLN A 256 16.02 30.36 17.99
C GLN A 256 17.00 29.65 17.03
N PRO A 257 16.58 28.54 16.38
CA PRO A 257 17.40 27.88 15.37
C PRO A 257 17.66 28.84 14.20
N ARG A 258 18.93 29.24 14.04
CA ARG A 258 19.41 30.07 12.94
C ARG A 258 19.19 29.33 11.61
N LYS A 259 18.58 30.04 10.67
CA LYS A 259 18.52 29.69 9.23
C LYS A 259 19.92 29.31 8.73
N PRO A 260 20.06 28.31 7.84
CA PRO A 260 21.36 27.97 7.29
C PRO A 260 21.88 29.16 6.50
N THR A 261 23.03 29.67 6.94
CA THR A 261 23.80 30.70 6.28
C THR A 261 24.16 30.19 4.89
N ARG A 262 23.65 30.85 3.83
CA ARG A 262 24.05 30.61 2.44
C ARG A 262 25.57 30.77 2.32
N SER A 263 26.30 29.65 2.35
CA SER A 263 27.67 29.61 1.86
C SER A 263 27.61 29.90 0.36
N ARG A 264 28.25 30.99 -0.05
CA ARG A 264 28.35 31.47 -1.43
C ARG A 264 28.87 30.33 -2.32
N GLU A 265 28.03 29.82 -3.22
CA GLU A 265 28.44 28.84 -4.23
C GLU A 265 29.50 29.48 -5.16
N PRO A 266 30.60 28.79 -5.47
CA PRO A 266 31.60 29.30 -6.41
C PRO A 266 31.00 29.34 -7.82
N GLN A 267 31.00 30.52 -8.44
CA GLN A 267 30.61 30.69 -9.85
C GLN A 267 31.85 30.48 -10.74
N GLY A 268 31.79 29.51 -11.66
CA GLY A 268 32.84 29.30 -12.68
C GLY A 268 33.07 27.84 -13.08
N ALA A 269 34.01 27.63 -14.02
CA ALA A 269 34.39 26.32 -14.58
C ALA A 269 34.78 25.28 -13.52
N GLU A 270 35.31 25.71 -12.36
CA GLU A 270 35.63 24.82 -11.23
C GLU A 270 34.40 24.17 -10.57
N ALA A 271 33.23 24.81 -10.62
CA ALA A 271 31.99 24.22 -10.14
C ALA A 271 31.47 23.15 -11.12
N VAL A 272 31.66 23.39 -12.42
CA VAL A 272 31.34 22.43 -13.48
C VAL A 272 32.22 21.19 -13.34
N GLU A 273 33.52 21.39 -13.19
CA GLU A 273 34.48 20.29 -13.06
C GLU A 273 34.25 19.48 -11.78
N ARG A 274 33.87 20.13 -10.67
CA ARG A 274 33.48 19.43 -9.44
C ARG A 274 32.23 18.56 -9.62
N ARG A 275 31.21 19.03 -10.34
CA ARG A 275 29.99 18.26 -10.60
C ARG A 275 30.28 17.05 -11.48
N VAL A 276 31.03 17.24 -12.57
CA VAL A 276 31.45 16.14 -13.45
C VAL A 276 32.29 15.12 -12.68
N ARG A 277 33.23 15.57 -11.85
CA ARG A 277 34.04 14.68 -11.01
C ARG A 277 33.18 13.88 -10.03
N ALA A 278 32.23 14.52 -9.35
CA ALA A 278 31.32 13.84 -8.42
C ALA A 278 30.52 12.73 -9.10
N VAL A 279 30.02 12.95 -10.32
CA VAL A 279 29.29 11.92 -11.09
C VAL A 279 30.21 10.78 -11.53
N ARG A 280 31.46 11.06 -11.91
CA ARG A 280 32.44 10.02 -12.26
C ARG A 280 32.84 9.18 -11.04
N GLU A 281 32.93 9.80 -9.86
CA GLU A 281 33.20 9.11 -8.60
C GLU A 281 32.00 8.31 -8.08
N CYS A 282 30.77 8.63 -8.50
CA CYS A 282 29.57 7.90 -8.08
C CYS A 282 29.61 6.41 -8.47
N HIS A 283 30.17 6.04 -9.63
CA HIS A 283 30.24 4.64 -10.04
C HIS A 283 31.37 4.37 -11.06
N PRO A 284 32.14 3.28 -10.92
CA PRO A 284 33.29 2.97 -11.80
C PRO A 284 32.92 2.67 -13.27
N LEU A 285 31.63 2.53 -13.59
CA LEU A 285 31.15 2.30 -14.95
C LEU A 285 30.89 3.60 -15.71
N ILE A 286 30.92 4.75 -15.04
CA ILE A 286 30.70 6.06 -15.65
C ILE A 286 32.04 6.61 -16.12
N GLU A 287 32.18 6.80 -17.43
CA GLU A 287 33.42 7.28 -18.05
C GLU A 287 33.46 8.81 -18.10
N ASP A 288 32.37 9.42 -18.57
CA ASP A 288 32.22 10.86 -18.76
C ASP A 288 30.80 11.35 -18.46
N TYR A 289 30.67 12.62 -18.08
CA TYR A 289 29.41 13.30 -17.84
C TYR A 289 29.46 14.73 -18.39
N GLN A 290 28.44 15.09 -19.18
CA GLN A 290 28.28 16.42 -19.76
C GLN A 290 26.87 16.91 -19.47
N TYR A 291 26.72 18.21 -19.25
CA TYR A 291 25.41 18.79 -18.99
C TYR A 291 25.33 20.22 -19.53
N ASP A 292 24.10 20.67 -19.72
CA ASP A 292 23.81 22.03 -20.16
C ASP A 292 24.03 23.03 -19.02
N THR A 293 25.03 23.91 -19.19
CA THR A 293 25.39 24.94 -18.21
C THR A 293 24.57 26.23 -18.36
N GLU A 294 23.91 26.43 -19.50
CA GLU A 294 23.17 27.67 -19.79
C GLU A 294 21.69 27.53 -19.46
N ALA A 295 21.03 26.52 -20.03
CA ALA A 295 19.58 26.35 -19.90
C ALA A 295 19.18 25.14 -19.03
N SER A 296 20.15 24.29 -18.64
CA SER A 296 19.90 23.06 -17.87
C SER A 296 18.86 22.13 -18.52
N LEU A 297 18.78 22.13 -19.86
CA LEU A 297 17.76 21.40 -20.61
C LEU A 297 18.18 19.99 -21.01
N TRP A 298 19.46 19.64 -20.89
CA TRP A 298 19.92 18.30 -21.20
C TRP A 298 21.10 17.88 -20.33
N CYS A 299 21.22 16.57 -20.13
CA CYS A 299 22.42 15.97 -19.57
C CYS A 299 22.77 14.68 -20.32
N GLN A 300 24.06 14.40 -20.46
CA GLN A 300 24.59 13.27 -21.18
C GLN A 300 25.57 12.51 -20.28
N VAL A 301 25.36 11.20 -20.12
CA VAL A 301 26.26 10.32 -19.39
C VAL A 301 26.79 9.25 -20.32
N THR A 302 28.10 8.99 -20.23
CA THR A 302 28.77 7.93 -20.98
C THR A 302 29.08 6.79 -20.03
N VAL A 303 28.49 5.63 -20.28
CA VAL A 303 28.60 4.43 -19.44
C VAL A 303 29.34 3.35 -20.21
N LYS A 304 30.39 2.81 -19.62
CA LYS A 304 31.22 1.76 -20.20
C LYS A 304 30.93 0.43 -19.52
N LEU A 305 30.33 -0.49 -20.26
CA LEU A 305 29.99 -1.83 -19.80
C LEU A 305 30.90 -2.87 -20.48
N PRO A 306 31.35 -3.92 -19.76
CA PRO A 306 32.06 -5.03 -20.40
C PRO A 306 31.14 -5.72 -21.42
N LEU A 307 31.70 -6.14 -22.56
CA LEU A 307 30.92 -6.79 -23.62
C LEU A 307 30.31 -8.10 -23.11
N MET A 308 28.98 -8.11 -23.00
CA MET A 308 28.21 -9.30 -22.61
C MET A 308 27.79 -10.11 -23.84
N LYS A 309 27.58 -11.43 -23.67
CA LYS A 309 27.07 -12.32 -24.73
C LYS A 309 25.57 -12.12 -25.04
N VAL A 310 24.85 -11.41 -24.18
CA VAL A 310 23.41 -11.14 -24.32
C VAL A 310 23.21 -9.69 -24.76
N ASN A 311 22.20 -9.44 -25.60
CA ASN A 311 21.80 -8.09 -25.96
C ASN A 311 21.15 -7.42 -24.76
N PHE A 312 21.72 -6.29 -24.33
CA PHE A 312 21.21 -5.52 -23.21
C PHE A 312 20.42 -4.35 -23.75
N ASP A 313 19.09 -4.39 -23.61
CA ASP A 313 18.24 -3.26 -24.00
C ASP A 313 18.31 -2.16 -22.93
N MET A 314 19.22 -1.22 -23.16
CA MET A 314 19.37 -0.01 -22.34
C MET A 314 18.15 0.90 -22.44
N SER A 315 17.51 0.99 -23.61
CA SER A 315 16.41 1.92 -23.84
C SER A 315 15.19 1.56 -23.00
N SER A 316 14.76 0.30 -23.04
CA SER A 316 13.64 -0.18 -22.20
C SER A 316 13.93 -0.02 -20.70
N LEU A 317 15.17 -0.30 -20.27
CA LEU A 317 15.56 -0.14 -18.87
C LEU A 317 15.48 1.32 -18.43
N VAL A 318 16.05 2.25 -19.21
CA VAL A 318 16.08 3.67 -18.85
C VAL A 318 14.66 4.24 -18.84
N VAL A 319 13.78 3.86 -19.78
CA VAL A 319 12.37 4.30 -19.80
C VAL A 319 11.62 3.79 -18.56
N SER A 320 11.74 2.50 -18.24
CA SER A 320 11.12 1.92 -17.04
C SER A 320 11.60 2.62 -15.76
N LEU A 321 12.91 2.91 -15.67
CA LEU A 321 13.48 3.63 -14.53
C LEU A 321 13.04 5.10 -14.48
N ALA A 322 12.94 5.78 -15.62
CA ALA A 322 12.47 7.17 -15.66
C ALA A 322 11.02 7.29 -15.18
N GLN A 323 10.15 6.32 -15.51
CA GLN A 323 8.77 6.29 -15.03
C GLN A 323 8.66 6.00 -13.53
N GLY A 324 9.50 5.11 -13.00
CA GLY A 324 9.48 4.72 -11.58
C GLY A 324 10.21 5.68 -10.64
N THR A 325 11.18 6.45 -11.12
CA THR A 325 12.03 7.30 -10.27
C THR A 325 11.36 8.62 -9.91
N VAL A 326 11.39 8.93 -8.63
CA VAL A 326 10.75 10.10 -8.05
C VAL A 326 11.78 11.20 -7.82
N VAL A 327 11.62 12.33 -8.51
CA VAL A 327 12.50 13.49 -8.39
C VAL A 327 12.21 14.23 -7.09
N TYR A 328 10.93 14.46 -6.82
CA TYR A 328 10.46 15.17 -5.64
C TYR A 328 9.16 14.54 -5.16
N ALA A 329 9.08 14.29 -3.85
CA ALA A 329 7.87 13.80 -3.20
C ALA A 329 7.77 14.37 -1.79
N THR A 330 6.54 14.66 -1.40
CA THR A 330 6.20 14.80 0.00
C THR A 330 5.95 13.40 0.56
N LYS A 331 6.46 13.10 1.76
CA LYS A 331 6.27 11.78 2.39
C LYS A 331 4.78 11.46 2.47
N GLY A 332 4.39 10.25 2.08
CA GLY A 332 3.00 9.77 2.22
C GLY A 332 1.97 10.40 1.28
N ILE A 333 2.34 11.32 0.38
CA ILE A 333 1.42 11.92 -0.60
C ILE A 333 1.94 11.66 -2.01
N THR A 334 1.10 11.07 -2.86
CA THR A 334 1.41 10.83 -4.28
C THR A 334 0.93 11.98 -5.13
N ARG A 335 -0.34 12.37 -5.03
CA ARG A 335 -0.93 13.38 -5.91
C ARG A 335 -1.82 14.33 -5.12
N CYS A 336 -1.92 15.56 -5.60
CA CYS A 336 -2.80 16.56 -5.01
C CYS A 336 -3.65 17.24 -6.09
N LEU A 337 -4.96 17.28 -5.86
CA LEU A 337 -6.00 17.81 -6.74
C LEU A 337 -6.77 18.91 -6.03
N LEU A 338 -7.28 19.85 -6.80
CA LEU A 338 -8.05 20.98 -6.27
C LEU A 338 -9.40 20.98 -6.99
N ASN A 339 -10.45 20.69 -6.23
CA ASN A 339 -11.79 20.47 -6.77
C ASN A 339 -12.73 21.55 -6.25
N GLU A 340 -13.63 22.04 -7.09
CA GLU A 340 -14.70 22.96 -6.67
C GLU A 340 -15.91 22.12 -6.24
N THR A 341 -16.31 22.24 -4.98
CA THR A 341 -17.49 21.55 -4.43
C THR A 341 -18.51 22.58 -3.98
N THR A 342 -19.80 22.33 -4.22
CA THR A 342 -20.87 23.17 -3.68
C THR A 342 -21.27 22.65 -2.30
N ASN A 343 -21.13 23.49 -1.28
CA ASN A 343 -21.59 23.16 0.08
C ASN A 343 -23.12 23.10 0.15
N SER A 344 -23.66 22.58 1.26
CA SER A 344 -25.10 22.57 1.57
C SER A 344 -25.78 23.95 1.53
N LYS A 345 -25.01 25.04 1.52
CA LYS A 345 -25.48 26.43 1.37
C LYS A 345 -25.44 26.95 -0.08
N ASN A 346 -25.18 26.08 -1.07
CA ASN A 346 -24.96 26.42 -2.49
C ASN A 346 -23.79 27.39 -2.76
N GLU A 347 -22.87 27.54 -1.81
CA GLU A 347 -21.64 28.29 -2.01
C GLU A 347 -20.56 27.39 -2.60
N LYS A 348 -19.81 27.90 -3.58
CA LYS A 348 -18.65 27.22 -4.16
C LYS A 348 -17.49 27.26 -3.17
N GLU A 349 -17.10 26.11 -2.66
CA GLU A 349 -15.92 25.92 -1.80
C GLU A 349 -14.85 25.14 -2.56
N LEU A 350 -13.59 25.52 -2.37
CA LEU A 350 -12.46 24.79 -2.94
C LEU A 350 -12.01 23.73 -1.94
N VAL A 351 -11.93 22.49 -2.38
CA VAL A 351 -11.48 21.35 -1.58
C VAL A 351 -10.17 20.83 -2.16
N LEU A 352 -9.17 20.70 -1.29
CA LEU A 352 -7.90 20.08 -1.62
C LEU A 352 -8.03 18.57 -1.36
N ASN A 353 -7.90 17.78 -2.41
CA ASN A 353 -7.90 16.33 -2.33
C ASN A 353 -6.47 15.81 -2.52
N THR A 354 -6.03 14.91 -1.65
CA THR A 354 -4.72 14.26 -1.76
C THR A 354 -4.89 12.76 -1.91
N GLU A 355 -4.15 12.17 -2.83
CA GLU A 355 -3.89 10.74 -2.86
C GLU A 355 -2.71 10.46 -1.91
N GLY A 356 -2.94 9.60 -0.92
CA GLY A 356 -2.05 9.39 0.21
C GLY A 356 -2.40 10.20 1.45
N ILE A 357 -1.83 9.79 2.58
CA ILE A 357 -2.11 10.32 3.91
C ILE A 357 -0.83 10.84 4.55
N ASN A 358 -0.90 12.09 4.99
CA ASN A 358 0.13 12.72 5.81
C ASN A 358 -0.46 13.92 6.57
N LEU A 359 -1.21 13.62 7.63
CA LEU A 359 -1.85 14.64 8.48
C LEU A 359 -0.83 15.64 9.06
N PRO A 360 0.34 15.21 9.59
CA PRO A 360 1.33 16.15 10.15
C PRO A 360 1.83 17.19 9.15
N GLU A 361 2.01 16.83 7.88
CA GLU A 361 2.43 17.79 6.85
C GLU A 361 1.33 18.79 6.53
N LEU A 362 0.07 18.35 6.46
CA LEU A 362 -1.07 19.25 6.21
C LEU A 362 -1.27 20.24 7.36
N PHE A 363 -0.99 19.85 8.61
CA PHE A 363 -1.11 20.73 9.77
C PHE A 363 -0.21 21.97 9.71
N LYS A 364 0.92 21.90 9.00
CA LYS A 364 1.80 23.06 8.78
C LYS A 364 1.11 24.18 7.99
N TYR A 365 0.06 23.86 7.24
CA TYR A 365 -0.66 24.78 6.36
C TYR A 365 -2.02 25.22 6.93
N ALA A 366 -2.16 25.25 8.27
CA ALA A 366 -3.37 25.70 8.98
C ALA A 366 -3.85 27.12 8.62
N GLU A 367 -2.98 27.98 8.08
CA GLU A 367 -3.38 29.31 7.60
C GLU A 367 -4.22 29.27 6.31
N VAL A 368 -4.13 28.18 5.54
CA VAL A 368 -4.72 28.04 4.19
C VAL A 368 -5.85 27.04 4.20
N LEU A 369 -5.69 25.94 4.94
CA LEU A 369 -6.61 24.81 5.00
C LEU A 369 -7.46 24.86 6.27
N ASP A 370 -8.77 24.60 6.16
CA ASP A 370 -9.65 24.44 7.32
C ASP A 370 -9.53 23.03 7.89
N LEU A 371 -8.54 22.84 8.77
CA LEU A 371 -8.23 21.55 9.40
C LEU A 371 -9.38 20.98 10.24
N ARG A 372 -10.35 21.81 10.67
CA ARG A 372 -11.50 21.35 11.46
C ARG A 372 -12.48 20.51 10.64
N ARG A 373 -12.43 20.66 9.32
CA ARG A 373 -13.25 19.92 8.35
C ARG A 373 -12.40 18.97 7.50
N LEU A 374 -11.19 18.64 7.97
CA LEU A 374 -10.34 17.63 7.35
C LEU A 374 -11.04 16.28 7.41
N TYR A 375 -11.01 15.58 6.28
CA TYR A 375 -11.52 14.23 6.12
C TYR A 375 -10.42 13.32 5.58
N SER A 376 -10.40 12.08 6.05
CA SER A 376 -9.56 11.00 5.52
C SER A 376 -10.40 9.73 5.46
N ASN A 377 -10.18 8.90 4.45
CA ASN A 377 -10.84 7.60 4.32
C ASN A 377 -10.12 6.47 5.09
N ASP A 378 -8.91 6.74 5.59
CA ASP A 378 -8.20 5.84 6.49
C ASP A 378 -8.67 6.06 7.93
N ILE A 379 -9.32 5.02 8.45
CA ILE A 379 -9.95 4.99 9.76
C ILE A 379 -8.88 4.90 10.87
N HIS A 380 -7.78 4.17 10.64
CA HIS A 380 -6.67 4.06 11.60
C HIS A 380 -5.93 5.39 11.75
N ALA A 381 -5.62 6.06 10.64
CA ALA A 381 -5.00 7.39 10.69
C ALA A 381 -5.88 8.42 11.44
N MET A 382 -7.21 8.34 11.25
CA MET A 382 -8.16 9.19 11.96
C MET A 382 -8.27 8.83 13.44
N ALA A 383 -8.31 7.53 13.79
CA ALA A 383 -8.33 7.06 15.17
C ALA A 383 -7.09 7.54 15.94
N ASN A 384 -5.91 7.39 15.34
CA ASN A 384 -4.63 7.76 15.95
C ASN A 384 -4.45 9.27 16.13
N THR A 385 -5.05 10.09 15.24
CA THR A 385 -4.85 11.54 15.25
C THR A 385 -5.97 12.30 15.98
N TYR A 386 -7.23 11.91 15.76
CA TYR A 386 -8.42 12.61 16.27
C TYR A 386 -9.19 11.82 17.33
N GLY A 387 -8.83 10.54 17.56
CA GLY A 387 -9.47 9.67 18.54
C GLY A 387 -10.57 8.77 17.96
N ILE A 388 -11.02 7.81 18.77
CA ILE A 388 -11.92 6.73 18.32
C ILE A 388 -13.31 7.23 17.89
N GLU A 389 -13.85 8.28 18.53
CA GLU A 389 -15.13 8.89 18.16
C GLU A 389 -15.12 9.51 16.76
N ALA A 390 -13.95 10.04 16.34
CA ALA A 390 -13.79 10.54 14.99
C ALA A 390 -13.76 9.38 13.98
N ALA A 391 -13.04 8.30 14.31
CA ALA A 391 -12.97 7.09 13.50
C ALA A 391 -14.36 6.47 13.30
N LEU A 392 -15.17 6.41 14.35
CA LEU A 392 -16.55 5.89 14.32
C LEU A 392 -17.42 6.62 13.29
N ARG A 393 -17.35 7.96 13.27
CA ARG A 393 -18.08 8.77 12.27
C ARG A 393 -17.54 8.61 10.86
N VAL A 394 -16.24 8.31 10.72
CA VAL A 394 -15.62 7.99 9.41
C VAL A 394 -16.12 6.64 8.92
N ILE A 395 -16.21 5.61 9.78
CA ILE A 395 -16.76 4.28 9.44
C ILE A 395 -18.20 4.43 8.93
N GLU A 396 -19.07 5.11 9.67
CA GLU A 396 -20.46 5.35 9.26
C GLU A 396 -20.55 6.02 7.88
N LYS A 397 -19.71 7.04 7.66
CA LYS A 397 -19.70 7.80 6.41
C LYS A 397 -19.16 6.96 5.25
N GLU A 398 -18.05 6.25 5.43
CA GLU A 398 -17.43 5.42 4.40
C GLU A 398 -18.37 4.29 3.96
N ILE A 399 -18.99 3.57 4.90
CA ILE A 399 -19.95 2.51 4.57
C ILE A 399 -21.15 3.11 3.82
N LYS A 400 -21.68 4.26 4.29
CA LYS A 400 -22.77 4.96 3.61
C LYS A 400 -22.38 5.37 2.18
N ASP A 401 -21.18 5.90 1.99
CA ASP A 401 -20.70 6.35 0.69
C ASP A 401 -20.55 5.17 -0.29
N VAL A 402 -20.15 3.98 0.19
CA VAL A 402 -20.14 2.76 -0.64
C VAL A 402 -21.54 2.40 -1.14
N PHE A 403 -22.55 2.39 -0.26
CA PHE A 403 -23.94 2.08 -0.66
C PHE A 403 -24.56 3.17 -1.54
N ALA A 404 -24.22 4.44 -1.29
CA ALA A 404 -24.77 5.60 -2.01
C ALA A 404 -24.46 5.56 -3.51
N VAL A 405 -23.29 5.04 -3.90
CA VAL A 405 -22.90 4.88 -5.33
C VAL A 405 -23.86 3.96 -6.09
N TYR A 406 -24.45 2.97 -5.41
CA TYR A 406 -25.41 2.04 -5.99
C TYR A 406 -26.88 2.49 -5.82
N GLY A 407 -27.12 3.67 -5.26
CA GLY A 407 -28.47 4.16 -4.96
C GLY A 407 -29.18 3.38 -3.84
N ILE A 408 -28.43 2.61 -3.04
CA ILE A 408 -28.98 1.83 -1.92
C ILE A 408 -29.02 2.75 -0.70
N ALA A 409 -30.23 3.03 -0.20
CA ALA A 409 -30.42 3.81 1.02
C ALA A 409 -30.45 2.85 2.22
N VAL A 410 -29.43 2.92 3.07
CA VAL A 410 -29.36 2.18 4.34
C VAL A 410 -29.72 3.12 5.50
N ASP A 411 -30.53 2.65 6.45
CA ASP A 411 -30.85 3.41 7.66
C ASP A 411 -29.57 3.64 8.49
N PRO A 412 -29.25 4.89 8.89
CA PRO A 412 -28.08 5.21 9.70
C PRO A 412 -27.98 4.43 11.03
N ARG A 413 -29.10 3.94 11.58
CA ARG A 413 -29.12 3.15 12.81
C ARG A 413 -28.35 1.83 12.66
N HIS A 414 -28.41 1.20 11.50
CA HIS A 414 -27.63 -0.01 11.23
C HIS A 414 -26.14 0.31 11.17
N LEU A 415 -25.78 1.42 10.52
CA LEU A 415 -24.39 1.85 10.38
C LEU A 415 -23.78 2.24 11.73
N SER A 416 -24.52 2.97 12.56
CA SER A 416 -24.12 3.35 13.92
C SER A 416 -23.87 2.12 14.79
N LEU A 417 -24.77 1.13 14.76
CA LEU A 417 -24.61 -0.08 15.56
C LEU A 417 -23.36 -0.87 15.17
N VAL A 418 -23.08 -0.98 13.87
CA VAL A 418 -21.87 -1.65 13.36
C VAL A 418 -20.62 -0.88 13.77
N ALA A 419 -20.60 0.44 13.58
CA ALA A 419 -19.47 1.28 13.94
C ALA A 419 -19.19 1.26 15.46
N ASP A 420 -20.24 1.32 16.29
CA ASP A 420 -20.14 1.18 17.75
C ASP A 420 -19.53 -0.18 18.13
N TYR A 421 -19.99 -1.27 17.50
CA TYR A 421 -19.47 -2.62 17.76
C TYR A 421 -18.03 -2.82 17.25
N MET A 422 -17.59 -2.10 16.22
CA MET A 422 -16.20 -2.16 15.78
C MET A 422 -15.26 -1.33 16.68
N CYS A 423 -15.79 -0.37 17.43
CA CYS A 423 -15.01 0.59 18.20
C CYS A 423 -15.20 0.51 19.74
N PHE A 424 -15.99 -0.44 20.25
CA PHE A 424 -16.39 -0.45 21.67
C PHE A 424 -15.25 -0.55 22.68
N GLU A 425 -14.11 -1.13 22.29
CA GLU A 425 -12.91 -1.23 23.15
C GLU A 425 -11.98 -0.03 23.05
N GLY A 426 -12.36 1.00 22.29
CA GLY A 426 -11.50 2.17 22.03
C GLY A 426 -10.47 1.94 20.93
N VAL A 427 -10.53 0.81 20.23
CA VAL A 427 -9.70 0.46 19.07
C VAL A 427 -10.59 0.06 17.90
N TYR A 428 -10.13 0.28 16.67
CA TYR A 428 -10.85 -0.12 15.47
C TYR A 428 -10.61 -1.61 15.18
N LYS A 429 -11.64 -2.45 15.38
CA LYS A 429 -11.55 -3.90 15.22
C LYS A 429 -12.27 -4.41 13.98
N PRO A 430 -11.68 -5.39 13.28
CA PRO A 430 -12.37 -6.12 12.23
C PRO A 430 -13.44 -7.07 12.78
N LEU A 431 -14.40 -7.42 11.92
CA LEU A 431 -15.41 -8.45 12.13
C LEU A 431 -14.91 -9.81 11.60
N ASN A 432 -13.77 -10.27 12.10
CA ASN A 432 -13.15 -11.55 11.72
C ASN A 432 -12.74 -12.36 12.97
N ARG A 433 -12.00 -13.45 12.75
CA ARG A 433 -11.46 -14.32 13.81
C ARG A 433 -10.63 -13.58 14.86
N PHE A 434 -10.00 -12.45 14.53
CA PHE A 434 -9.23 -11.63 15.49
C PHE A 434 -10.14 -10.77 16.35
N GLY A 435 -11.19 -10.19 15.76
CA GLY A 435 -12.21 -9.44 16.49
C GLY A 435 -12.89 -10.29 17.57
N ILE A 436 -13.28 -11.53 17.22
CA ILE A 436 -14.03 -12.41 18.13
C ILE A 436 -13.19 -12.95 19.31
N ARG A 437 -11.85 -12.92 19.24
CA ARG A 437 -10.96 -13.35 20.35
C ARG A 437 -11.19 -12.57 21.64
N SER A 438 -11.65 -11.33 21.51
CA SER A 438 -11.95 -10.45 22.65
C SER A 438 -13.29 -10.73 23.32
N ASN A 439 -14.15 -11.54 22.70
CA ASN A 439 -15.44 -11.89 23.25
C ASN A 439 -15.29 -12.78 24.49
N SER A 440 -16.23 -12.68 25.42
CA SER A 440 -16.17 -13.35 26.73
C SER A 440 -16.65 -14.80 26.72
N SER A 441 -17.28 -15.28 25.65
CA SER A 441 -17.87 -16.63 25.57
C SER A 441 -16.95 -17.57 24.77
N PRO A 442 -16.21 -18.49 25.41
CA PRO A 442 -15.38 -19.47 24.72
C PRO A 442 -16.17 -20.35 23.75
N LEU A 443 -17.41 -20.72 24.09
CA LEU A 443 -18.23 -21.55 23.21
C LEU A 443 -18.63 -20.79 21.94
N GLN A 444 -18.92 -19.49 22.05
CA GLN A 444 -19.19 -18.65 20.87
C GLN A 444 -17.96 -18.56 19.97
N GLN A 445 -16.76 -18.44 20.54
CA GLN A 445 -15.50 -18.43 19.79
C GLN A 445 -15.28 -19.76 19.06
N MET A 446 -15.50 -20.88 19.74
CA MET A 446 -15.34 -22.21 19.14
C MET A 446 -16.33 -22.49 18.00
N THR A 447 -17.53 -21.92 18.05
CA THR A 447 -18.56 -22.06 17.00
C THR A 447 -18.36 -21.13 15.81
N PHE A 448 -17.44 -20.16 15.89
CA PHE A 448 -17.14 -19.25 14.78
C PHE A 448 -16.18 -19.94 13.83
N GLU A 449 -14.91 -20.09 14.22
CA GLU A 449 -13.86 -20.73 13.40
C GLU A 449 -12.76 -21.29 14.32
N THR A 450 -11.86 -22.12 13.78
CA THR A 450 -10.66 -22.64 14.49
C THR A 450 -10.96 -23.25 15.87
N SER A 451 -12.00 -24.08 15.96
CA SER A 451 -12.56 -24.58 17.23
C SER A 451 -11.52 -25.20 18.17
N PHE A 452 -10.58 -25.98 17.64
CA PHE A 452 -9.54 -26.64 18.46
C PHE A 452 -8.58 -25.63 19.12
N GLN A 453 -8.22 -24.56 18.41
CA GLN A 453 -7.32 -23.53 18.94
C GLN A 453 -7.96 -22.78 20.11
N PHE A 454 -9.21 -22.35 19.95
CA PHE A 454 -9.96 -21.70 21.03
C PHE A 454 -10.21 -22.66 22.20
N LEU A 455 -10.52 -23.93 21.95
CA LEU A 455 -10.69 -24.93 23.00
C LEU A 455 -9.39 -25.15 23.80
N LYS A 456 -8.26 -25.28 23.11
CA LYS A 456 -6.95 -25.40 23.75
C LYS A 456 -6.66 -24.18 24.63
N GLN A 457 -6.82 -22.98 24.09
CA GLN A 457 -6.59 -21.73 24.83
C GLN A 457 -7.52 -21.62 26.05
N ALA A 458 -8.81 -21.88 25.87
CA ALA A 458 -9.81 -21.87 26.93
C ALA A 458 -9.48 -22.87 28.05
N THR A 459 -9.00 -24.07 27.70
CA THR A 459 -8.60 -25.11 28.66
C THR A 459 -7.32 -24.72 29.39
N MET A 460 -6.33 -24.17 28.68
CA MET A 460 -5.07 -23.69 29.26
C MET A 460 -5.29 -22.53 30.24
N MET A 461 -6.21 -21.63 29.93
CA MET A 461 -6.55 -20.48 30.76
C MET A 461 -7.55 -20.83 31.88
N GLY A 462 -8.14 -22.04 31.88
CA GLY A 462 -9.20 -22.41 32.81
C GLY A 462 -10.46 -21.54 32.70
N SER A 463 -10.77 -21.06 31.49
CA SER A 463 -11.90 -20.15 31.26
C SER A 463 -13.25 -20.85 31.44
N HIS A 464 -14.25 -20.11 31.93
CA HIS A 464 -15.61 -20.60 32.12
C HIS A 464 -16.58 -19.83 31.23
N ASP A 465 -17.53 -20.52 30.59
CA ASP A 465 -18.59 -19.90 29.80
C ASP A 465 -19.85 -19.66 30.65
N GLU A 466 -20.36 -18.42 30.65
CA GLU A 466 -21.55 -18.05 31.42
C GLU A 466 -22.88 -18.43 30.73
N LEU A 467 -22.85 -19.02 29.54
CA LEU A 467 -24.03 -19.41 28.76
C LEU A 467 -25.01 -18.26 28.58
N ARG A 468 -24.47 -17.09 28.21
CA ARG A 468 -25.22 -15.87 27.89
C ARG A 468 -25.33 -15.63 26.40
N SER A 469 -24.31 -15.97 25.62
CA SER A 469 -24.33 -15.81 24.17
C SER A 469 -25.36 -16.76 23.54
N PRO A 470 -26.03 -16.36 22.44
CA PRO A 470 -26.94 -17.24 21.72
C PRO A 470 -26.28 -18.55 21.31
N SER A 471 -25.06 -18.51 20.76
CA SER A 471 -24.31 -19.70 20.34
C SER A 471 -24.04 -20.66 21.50
N ALA A 472 -23.57 -20.17 22.65
CA ALA A 472 -23.34 -21.01 23.83
C ALA A 472 -24.64 -21.65 24.36
N CYS A 473 -25.75 -20.90 24.34
CA CYS A 473 -27.05 -21.43 24.75
C CYS A 473 -27.48 -22.59 23.85
N LEU A 474 -27.30 -22.44 22.53
CA LEU A 474 -27.65 -23.48 21.55
C LEU A 474 -26.81 -24.74 21.73
N VAL A 475 -25.49 -24.60 21.93
CA VAL A 475 -24.58 -25.75 22.15
C VAL A 475 -25.02 -26.60 23.35
N VAL A 476 -25.51 -25.97 24.42
CA VAL A 476 -25.93 -26.67 25.67
C VAL A 476 -27.44 -27.00 25.67
N GLY A 477 -28.20 -26.56 24.67
CA GLY A 477 -29.65 -26.78 24.61
C GLY A 477 -30.46 -25.90 25.58
N LYS A 478 -29.92 -24.76 26.00
CA LYS A 478 -30.59 -23.76 26.86
C LYS A 478 -31.38 -22.76 26.00
N VAL A 479 -32.49 -22.25 26.53
CA VAL A 479 -33.27 -21.18 25.87
C VAL A 479 -32.42 -19.91 25.74
N VAL A 480 -32.33 -19.37 24.52
CA VAL A 480 -31.58 -18.14 24.20
C VAL A 480 -32.22 -16.93 24.89
N ARG A 481 -31.40 -16.08 25.50
CA ARG A 481 -31.83 -14.82 26.13
C ARG A 481 -32.04 -13.69 25.12
N GLY A 482 -33.00 -13.89 24.21
CA GLY A 482 -33.39 -12.91 23.20
C GLY A 482 -34.90 -12.93 22.96
N GLY A 483 -35.49 -11.78 22.64
CA GLY A 483 -36.93 -11.65 22.35
C GLY A 483 -37.80 -12.17 23.50
N THR A 484 -38.52 -13.27 23.27
CA THR A 484 -39.39 -13.92 24.26
C THR A 484 -38.65 -14.60 25.41
N GLY A 485 -37.35 -14.91 25.24
CA GLY A 485 -36.50 -15.51 26.28
C GLY A 485 -35.85 -14.50 27.23
N LEU A 486 -36.16 -13.20 27.12
CA LEU A 486 -35.58 -12.15 27.98
C LEU A 486 -36.19 -12.07 29.38
N PHE A 487 -37.34 -12.71 29.60
CA PHE A 487 -38.03 -12.69 30.88
C PHE A 487 -38.49 -14.10 31.26
N GLU A 488 -38.65 -14.32 32.57
CA GLU A 488 -39.23 -15.55 33.10
C GLU A 488 -40.69 -15.32 33.43
N LEU A 489 -41.52 -16.30 33.10
CA LEU A 489 -42.93 -16.32 33.50
C LEU A 489 -43.06 -17.07 34.82
N LYS A 490 -43.67 -16.41 35.81
CA LYS A 490 -44.03 -17.03 37.08
C LYS A 490 -45.53 -17.01 37.23
N GLN A 491 -46.11 -18.17 37.53
CA GLN A 491 -47.53 -18.25 37.85
C GLN A 491 -47.74 -17.90 39.34
N PRO A 492 -48.53 -16.87 39.68
CA PRO A 492 -48.87 -16.60 41.07
C PRO A 492 -49.76 -17.73 41.59
N LEU A 493 -49.29 -18.45 42.63
CA LEU A 493 -50.08 -19.45 43.33
C LEU A 493 -51.05 -18.74 44.30
N ARG A 494 -52.32 -19.14 44.29
CA ARG A 494 -53.39 -18.58 45.12
C ARG A 494 -53.43 -19.20 46.51
#